data_AF-A0A853XI07-F1
#
_entry.id   AF-A0A853XI07-F1
#
_cell.length_a   1.000
_cell.length_b   1.000
_cell.length_c   1.000
_cell.angle_alpha   90.00
_cell.angle_beta   90.00
_cell.angle_gamma   90.00
#
_symmetry.space_group_name_H-M   'P 1'
#
loop_
_entity.id
_entity.type
_entity.pdbx_description
1 polymer ?
#
loop_
_entity_poly.entity_id
_entity_poly.type
_entity_poly.pdbx_seq_one_letter_code
_entity_poly.pdbx_strand_id
1 'polypeptide(L)' 'MIKLNDQHLNSCNYEEILRIFKFKICSCLQNTSYQEREDLEQEIKMKIFEKVDVINGLEVPGFFEFLDSSTNS' A
#
# COMPACT_ATOMS: atom_id res chain seq x y z
N MET A 1 17.93 16.43 23.79
CA MET A 1 17.09 15.24 23.62
C MET A 1 15.85 15.69 22.87
N ILE A 2 15.88 15.63 21.54
CA ILE A 2 14.74 16.01 20.71
C ILE A 2 13.72 14.87 20.89
N LYS A 3 12.60 15.18 21.55
CA LYS A 3 11.44 14.30 21.52
C LYS A 3 10.87 14.41 20.12
N LEU A 4 11.24 13.48 19.24
CA LEU A 4 10.50 13.24 18.01
C LEU A 4 9.12 12.72 18.44
N ASN A 5 8.14 13.62 18.47
CA ASN A 5 6.75 13.19 18.41
C ASN A 5 6.54 12.64 17.00
N ASP A 6 6.80 11.35 16.80
CA ASP A 6 6.37 10.60 15.60
C ASP A 6 4.84 10.36 15.63
N GLN A 7 4.08 11.41 15.90
CA GLN A 7 2.64 11.42 15.73
C GLN A 7 2.33 12.04 14.37
N HIS A 8 2.48 11.25 13.31
CA HIS A 8 1.61 11.22 12.13
C HIS A 8 2.19 10.24 11.10
N LEU A 9 1.99 8.93 11.30
CA LEU A 9 1.83 8.08 10.13
C LEU A 9 0.51 8.54 9.51
N ASN A 10 0.57 9.38 8.48
CA ASN A 10 -0.62 9.81 7.77
C ASN A 10 -1.35 8.55 7.32
N SER A 11 -2.57 8.34 7.83
CA SER A 11 -3.51 7.39 7.27
C SER A 11 -3.51 7.56 5.75
N CYS A 12 -3.07 6.54 5.03
CA CYS A 12 -2.95 6.61 3.59
C CYS A 12 -4.37 6.58 3.04
N ASN A 13 -4.77 7.67 2.38
CA ASN A 13 -6.11 7.69 1.78
C ASN A 13 -6.12 6.81 0.52
N TYR A 14 -7.32 6.45 0.07
CA TYR A 14 -7.49 5.56 -1.08
C TYR A 14 -6.71 5.99 -2.33
N GLU A 15 -6.69 7.29 -2.65
CA GLU A 15 -5.99 7.83 -3.81
C GLU A 15 -4.46 7.70 -3.70
N GLU A 16 -3.91 7.87 -2.49
CA GLU A 16 -2.48 7.65 -2.24
C GLU A 16 -2.10 6.19 -2.39
N ILE A 17 -2.93 5.28 -1.87
CA ILE A 17 -2.74 3.84 -2.02
C ILE A 17 -2.79 3.46 -3.50
N LEU A 18 -3.76 3.97 -4.26
CA LEU A 18 -3.83 3.73 -5.71
C LEU A 18 -2.56 4.22 -6.44
N ARG A 19 -2.00 5.37 -6.05
CA ARG A 19 -0.75 5.86 -6.63
C ARG A 19 0.43 4.93 -6.34
N ILE A 20 0.53 4.41 -5.12
CA ILE A 20 1.56 3.44 -4.73
C ILE A 20 1.44 2.16 -5.56
N PHE A 21 0.22 1.65 -5.73
CA PHE A 21 -0.02 0.40 -6.45
C PHE A 21 -0.09 0.54 -7.97
N LYS A 22 -0.11 1.76 -8.52
CA LYS A 22 -0.28 2.03 -9.97
C LYS A 22 0.60 1.17 -10.85
N PHE A 23 1.90 1.10 -10.56
CA PHE A 23 2.85 0.30 -11.35
C PHE A 23 2.45 -1.18 -11.37
N LYS A 24 2.06 -1.73 -10.21
CA LYS A 24 1.65 -3.12 -10.09
C LYS A 24 0.33 -3.39 -10.82
N ILE A 25 -0.65 -2.50 -10.70
CA ILE A 25 -1.93 -2.58 -11.42
C ILE A 25 -1.67 -2.64 -12.92
N CYS A 26 -0.90 -1.69 -13.47
CA CYS A 26 -0.60 -1.67 -14.90
C CYS A 26 0.12 -2.95 -15.37
N SER A 27 1.05 -3.48 -14.57
CA SER A 27 1.74 -4.73 -14.89
C SER A 27 0.78 -5.94 -14.94
N CYS A 28 -0.22 -5.99 -14.08
CA CYS A 28 -1.27 -7.02 -14.12
C CYS A 28 -2.14 -6.90 -15.40
N LEU A 29 -2.54 -5.68 -15.76
CA LEU A 29 -3.38 -5.42 -16.95
C LEU A 29 -2.68 -5.78 -18.27
N GLN A 30 -1.36 -5.67 -18.34
CA GLN A 30 -0.59 -6.02 -19.55
C GLN A 30 -0.74 -7.51 -19.93
N ASN A 31 -0.95 -8.39 -18.95
CA ASN A 31 -1.16 -9.83 -19.16
C ASN A 31 -2.62 -10.19 -19.45
N THR A 32 -3.51 -9.21 -19.57
CA THR A 32 -4.96 -9.39 -19.75
C THR A 32 -5.37 -8.97 -21.16
N SER A 33 -6.40 -9.61 -21.71
CA SER A 33 -6.96 -9.26 -23.01
C SER A 33 -7.52 -7.84 -22.99
N TYR A 34 -7.45 -7.11 -24.11
CA TYR A 34 -7.84 -5.71 -24.16
C TYR A 34 -9.29 -5.47 -23.68
N GLN A 35 -10.19 -6.39 -24.02
CA GLN A 35 -11.62 -6.32 -23.68
C GLN A 35 -11.89 -6.42 -22.18
N GLU A 36 -11.05 -7.15 -21.45
CA GLU A 36 -11.23 -7.41 -20.02
C GLU A 36 -10.41 -6.46 -19.14
N ARG A 37 -9.54 -5.62 -19.72
CA ARG A 37 -8.63 -4.75 -18.96
C ARG A 37 -9.35 -3.72 -18.11
N GLU A 38 -10.39 -3.09 -18.64
CA GLU A 38 -11.14 -2.07 -17.89
C GLU A 38 -11.84 -2.69 -16.69
N ASP A 39 -12.53 -3.81 -16.90
CA ASP A 39 -13.22 -4.55 -15.84
C ASP A 39 -12.25 -5.01 -14.76
N LEU A 40 -11.12 -5.61 -15.15
CA LEU A 40 -10.09 -6.05 -14.21
C LEU A 40 -9.46 -4.89 -13.44
N GLU A 41 -9.21 -3.75 -14.09
CA GLU A 41 -8.70 -2.55 -13.42
C GLU A 41 -9.66 -2.09 -12.32
N GLN A 42 -10.96 -2.07 -12.62
CA GLN A 42 -11.99 -1.68 -11.65
C GLN A 42 -12.12 -2.70 -10.53
N GLU A 43 -12.05 -4.00 -10.81
CA GLU A 43 -12.08 -5.03 -9.78
C GLU A 43 -10.90 -4.88 -8.80
N ILE A 44 -9.69 -4.67 -9.32
CA ILE A 44 -8.49 -4.46 -8.48
C ILE A 44 -8.64 -3.21 -7.61
N LYS A 45 -9.10 -2.10 -8.19
CA LYS A 45 -9.36 -0.84 -7.46
C LYS A 45 -10.38 -1.03 -6.34
N MET A 46 -11.48 -1.72 -6.61
CA MET A 46 -12.52 -2.02 -5.62
C MET A 46 -11.98 -2.90 -4.49
N LYS A 47 -11.15 -3.90 -4.82
CA LYS A 47 -10.47 -4.74 -3.81
C LYS A 47 -9.50 -3.94 -2.95
N ILE A 48 -8.77 -2.99 -3.53
CA ILE A 48 -7.91 -2.08 -2.77
C ILE A 48 -8.77 -1.22 -1.83
N PHE A 49 -9.87 -0.64 -2.32
CA PHE A 49 -10.79 0.18 -1.54
C PHE A 49 -11.33 -0.58 -0.31
N GLU A 50 -11.79 -1.82 -0.49
CA GLU A 50 -12.25 -2.70 0.59
C GLU A 50 -11.18 -2.97 1.67
N LYS A 51 -9.90 -2.80 1.33
CA LYS A 51 -8.76 -3.10 2.20
C LYS A 51 -8.04 -1.86 2.74
N VAL A 52 -8.47 -0.65 2.37
CA VAL A 52 -7.82 0.60 2.84
C VAL A 52 -7.77 0.68 4.36
N ASP A 53 -8.89 0.38 5.03
CA ASP A 53 -8.94 0.42 6.50
C ASP A 53 -8.04 -0.64 7.14
N VAL A 54 -7.92 -1.81 6.49
CA VAL A 54 -6.99 -2.85 6.94
C VAL A 54 -5.56 -2.34 6.82
N ILE A 55 -5.19 -1.76 5.68
CA ILE A 55 -3.85 -1.20 5.44
C ILE A 55 -3.51 -0.13 6.48
N ASN A 56 -4.44 0.78 6.77
CA ASN A 56 -4.25 1.85 7.74
C ASN A 56 -4.22 1.35 9.19
N GLY A 57 -4.85 0.20 9.48
CA GLY A 57 -4.84 -0.44 10.79
C GLY A 57 -3.64 -1.39 11.02
N LEU A 58 -2.79 -1.60 10.02
CA LEU A 58 -1.58 -2.41 10.20
C LEU A 58 -0.52 -1.62 10.96
N GLU A 59 -0.21 -2.04 12.18
CA GLU A 59 1.02 -1.62 12.86
C GLU A 59 2.20 -2.34 12.19
N VAL A 60 2.94 -1.60 11.36
CA VAL A 60 4.14 -2.09 10.68
C VAL A 60 5.37 -1.39 11.23
N PRO A 61 6.47 -2.12 11.46
CA PRO A 61 7.71 -1.51 11.89
C PRO A 61 8.20 -0.52 10.84
N GLY A 62 8.69 0.62 11.29
CA GLY A 62 9.41 1.55 10.43
C GLY A 62 10.63 0.88 9.80
N PHE A 63 11.16 1.46 8.72
CA PHE A 63 12.30 0.89 8.00
C PHE A 63 13.51 0.59 8.93
N PHE A 64 13.85 1.50 9.85
CA PHE A 64 14.96 1.30 10.79
C PHE A 64 14.62 0.30 11.90
N GLU A 65 13.39 0.32 12.42
CA GLU A 65 12.91 -0.68 13.41
C GLU A 65 12.97 -2.10 12.84
N PHE A 66 12.61 -2.24 11.55
CA PHE A 66 12.75 -3.49 10.84
C PHE A 66 14.21 -3.95 10.75
N LEU A 67 15.15 -3.05 10.42
CA LEU A 67 16.58 -3.38 10.37
C LEU A 67 17.14 -3.77 11.75
N ASP A 68 16.77 -3.05 12.81
CA ASP A 68 17.24 -3.34 14.18
C ASP A 68 16.69 -4.68 14.71
N SER A 69 15.52 -5.12 14.24
CA SER A 69 14.97 -6.44 14.57
C SER A 69 15.79 -7.60 13.98
N SER A 70 16.55 -7.34 12.91
CA SER A 70 17.34 -8.36 12.19
C SER A 70 18.81 -8.45 12.61
N THR A 71 19.31 -7.51 13.41
CA THR A 71 20.71 -7.45 13.87
C THR A 71 20.95 -8.06 15.26
N ASN A 72 19.90 -8.45 15.98
CA ASN A 72 19.97 -9.05 17.32
C ASN A 72 19.80 -10.59 17.34
N SER A 73 20.18 -11.30 16.27
CA SER A 73 20.23 -12.78 16.21
C SER A 73 21.66 -13.31 16.28
#